data_AF-A0AAJ0V941-F1
#
_entry.id   AF-A0AAJ0V941-F1
#
_cell.length_a   1.000
_cell.length_b   1.000
_cell.length_c   1.000
_cell.angle_alpha   90.00
_cell.angle_beta   90.00
_cell.angle_gamma   90.00
#
_symmetry.space_group_name_H-M   'P 1'
#
loop_
_entity.id
_entity.type
_entity.pdbx_description
1 polymer ?
#
loop_
_entity_poly.entity_id
_entity_poly.type
_entity_poly.pdbx_seq_one_letter_code
_entity_poly.pdbx_strand_id
1 'polypeptide(L)'
;MKLITGIRGAALAAAFATAAGLAFAQSQPQPAAASAGASDAPVAASADAPPPAAPLKPNPAYARLPRYEGTLGGRPIVVRLGPKTDEPGVHGECQYLDTGAVVLLAGDRDGDTLEIEESDDGTNITGVWIGRFDPSGGLSADRMNADQSDPLPVVLHPSGGASAPQHAAAAQPASAGAAAPQAGAHGQSVGGVSNVRTAE
;
A
#
# COMPACT_ATOMS: atom_id res chain seq x y z
N MET A 1 18.87 9.17 43.71
CA MET A 1 17.69 9.65 44.47
C MET A 1 16.62 10.10 43.47
N LYS A 2 15.38 9.60 43.66
CA LYS A 2 14.08 9.90 42.98
C LYS A 2 13.96 9.47 41.51
N LEU A 3 13.28 8.37 41.10
CA LEU A 3 11.90 7.85 41.28
C LEU A 3 10.77 8.73 40.70
N ILE A 4 9.86 8.08 39.95
CA ILE A 4 8.39 8.24 39.75
C ILE A 4 8.09 7.83 38.29
N THR A 5 7.73 6.57 37.94
CA THR A 5 6.43 5.86 38.08
C THR A 5 5.20 6.64 37.59
N GLY A 6 4.54 6.10 36.57
CA GLY A 6 3.20 6.50 36.14
C GLY A 6 2.54 5.44 35.24
N ILE A 7 2.08 4.32 35.83
CA ILE A 7 1.15 3.37 35.22
C ILE A 7 -0.21 3.60 35.87
N ARG A 8 -1.25 3.94 35.08
CA ARG A 8 -2.69 3.66 35.25
C ARG A 8 -3.31 3.79 33.85
N GLY A 9 -4.01 2.83 33.24
CA GLY A 9 -4.83 1.76 33.78
C GLY A 9 -6.30 2.19 33.74
N ALA A 10 -7.07 1.69 32.77
CA ALA A 10 -8.53 1.52 32.87
C ALA A 10 -9.05 0.68 31.68
N ALA A 11 -9.27 -0.61 31.96
CA ALA A 11 -10.16 -1.46 31.19
C ALA A 11 -11.61 -0.96 31.36
N LEU A 12 -12.41 -1.02 30.29
CA LEU A 12 -13.86 -0.90 30.42
C LEU A 12 -14.53 -2.18 29.93
N ALA A 13 -15.46 -2.61 30.77
CA ALA A 13 -16.08 -3.91 30.89
C ALA A 13 -17.04 -4.27 29.74
N ALA A 14 -17.18 -5.59 29.58
CA ALA A 14 -18.26 -6.26 28.89
C ALA A 14 -19.63 -5.95 29.53
N ALA A 15 -20.67 -5.92 28.71
CA ALA A 15 -22.06 -6.01 29.15
C ALA A 15 -22.73 -7.18 28.42
N PHE A 16 -22.88 -8.29 29.15
CA PHE A 16 -23.82 -9.36 28.83
C PHE A 16 -25.23 -8.92 29.23
N ALA A 17 -26.20 -9.06 28.33
CA ALA A 17 -27.61 -9.00 28.67
C ALA A 17 -28.27 -10.34 28.28
N THR A 18 -28.52 -11.16 29.29
CA THR A 18 -29.36 -12.35 29.26
C THR A 18 -30.82 -11.97 29.47
N ALA A 19 -31.72 -12.45 28.61
CA ALA A 19 -33.16 -12.55 28.90
C ALA A 19 -33.63 -13.98 28.62
N ALA A 20 -34.26 -14.58 29.62
CA ALA A 20 -34.77 -15.95 29.66
C ALA A 20 -36.24 -16.03 29.22
N GLY A 21 -36.71 -17.23 28.79
CA GLY A 21 -38.15 -17.54 28.82
C GLY A 21 -38.66 -18.60 27.83
N LEU A 22 -38.49 -19.87 28.20
CA LEU A 22 -39.24 -21.12 27.90
C LEU A 22 -40.53 -21.09 27.05
N ALA A 23 -40.68 -22.06 26.14
CA ALA A 23 -41.81 -23.02 26.09
C ALA A 23 -41.62 -24.13 25.04
N PHE A 24 -42.04 -25.35 25.39
CA PHE A 24 -41.92 -26.61 24.64
C PHE A 24 -43.03 -26.83 23.59
N ALA A 25 -42.63 -27.46 22.48
CA ALA A 25 -43.28 -28.54 21.69
C ALA A 25 -44.78 -28.46 21.34
N GLN A 26 -45.10 -28.54 20.03
CA GLN A 26 -46.10 -29.47 19.44
C GLN A 26 -45.80 -29.62 17.93
N SER A 27 -45.82 -30.86 17.43
CA SER A 27 -45.64 -31.24 16.01
C SER A 27 -47.00 -31.54 15.33
N GLN A 28 -46.96 -31.52 13.98
CA GLN A 28 -47.84 -32.19 12.98
C GLN A 28 -48.95 -31.34 12.32
N PRO A 29 -49.50 -31.76 11.15
CA PRO A 29 -48.88 -32.23 9.90
C PRO A 29 -49.42 -31.47 8.64
N GLN A 30 -48.77 -31.66 7.49
CA GLN A 30 -49.14 -31.11 6.17
C GLN A 30 -50.47 -31.68 5.63
N PRO A 31 -51.19 -30.92 4.78
CA PRO A 31 -51.50 -31.46 3.46
C PRO A 31 -51.25 -30.48 2.30
N ALA A 32 -50.94 -31.08 1.15
CA ALA A 32 -50.74 -30.42 -0.14
C ALA A 32 -52.01 -29.75 -0.67
N ALA A 33 -51.86 -28.61 -1.33
CA ALA A 33 -52.82 -28.10 -2.30
C ALA A 33 -52.06 -27.48 -3.48
N ALA A 34 -52.22 -28.12 -4.64
CA ALA A 34 -51.83 -27.58 -5.94
C ALA A 34 -52.85 -26.53 -6.39
N SER A 35 -52.40 -25.44 -7.01
CA SER A 35 -53.08 -24.85 -8.17
C SER A 35 -52.18 -23.83 -8.87
N ALA A 36 -52.29 -23.87 -10.19
CA ALA A 36 -51.46 -23.24 -11.19
C ALA A 36 -51.58 -21.71 -11.23
N GLY A 37 -50.52 -21.06 -11.71
CA GLY A 37 -50.54 -19.64 -12.05
C GLY A 37 -49.24 -19.20 -12.73
N ALA A 38 -49.30 -19.08 -14.05
CA ALA A 38 -48.38 -18.34 -14.93
C ALA A 38 -46.88 -18.73 -14.88
N SER A 39 -46.50 -19.66 -15.75
CA SER A 39 -45.16 -19.69 -16.33
C SER A 39 -44.97 -18.44 -17.20
N ASP A 40 -44.54 -17.34 -16.60
CA ASP A 40 -43.77 -16.32 -17.31
C ASP A 40 -42.31 -16.59 -16.98
N ALA A 41 -41.69 -17.44 -17.81
CA ALA A 41 -40.26 -17.68 -17.72
C ALA A 41 -39.56 -16.38 -18.14
N PRO A 42 -38.78 -15.71 -17.27
CA PRO A 42 -37.83 -14.75 -17.81
C PRO A 42 -36.86 -15.58 -18.64
N VAL A 43 -36.80 -15.28 -19.93
CA VAL A 43 -35.67 -15.64 -20.76
C VAL A 43 -34.44 -15.04 -20.08
N ALA A 44 -33.76 -15.84 -19.27
CA ALA A 44 -32.44 -15.54 -18.78
C ALA A 44 -31.56 -15.48 -20.03
N ALA A 45 -31.44 -14.29 -20.60
CA ALA A 45 -30.34 -13.98 -21.49
C ALA A 45 -29.08 -14.22 -20.64
N SER A 46 -28.52 -15.42 -20.76
CA SER A 46 -27.19 -15.71 -20.28
C SER A 46 -26.29 -14.69 -20.93
N ALA A 47 -25.95 -13.65 -20.17
CA ALA A 47 -24.92 -12.71 -20.55
C ALA A 47 -23.68 -13.55 -20.83
N ASP A 48 -23.22 -13.51 -22.07
CA ASP A 48 -21.96 -14.08 -22.51
C ASP A 48 -20.87 -13.41 -21.66
N ALA A 49 -20.49 -14.08 -20.57
CA ALA A 49 -19.44 -13.59 -19.70
C ALA A 49 -18.16 -13.54 -20.54
N PRO A 50 -17.38 -12.45 -20.46
CA PRO A 50 -16.13 -12.36 -21.20
C PRO A 50 -15.26 -13.60 -20.95
N PRO A 51 -14.51 -14.07 -21.95
CA PRO A 51 -13.57 -15.17 -21.74
C PRO A 51 -12.60 -14.80 -20.60
N PRO A 52 -12.20 -15.77 -19.77
CA PRO A 52 -11.31 -15.51 -18.65
C PRO A 52 -9.99 -14.92 -19.16
N ALA A 53 -9.51 -13.89 -18.47
CA ALA A 53 -8.25 -13.25 -18.82
C ALA A 53 -7.09 -14.24 -18.76
N ALA A 54 -6.15 -14.09 -19.69
CA ALA A 54 -4.93 -14.89 -19.69
C ALA A 54 -4.04 -14.47 -18.50
N PRO A 55 -3.37 -15.41 -17.83
CA PRO A 55 -2.43 -15.08 -16.75
C PRO A 55 -1.32 -14.14 -17.24
N LEU A 56 -0.96 -13.18 -16.39
CA LEU A 56 0.14 -12.27 -16.66
C LEU A 56 1.49 -12.99 -16.69
N LYS A 57 2.41 -12.43 -17.46
CA LYS A 57 3.82 -12.85 -17.55
C LYS A 57 4.71 -11.81 -16.88
N PRO A 58 5.85 -12.20 -16.29
CA PRO A 58 6.80 -11.24 -15.75
C PRO A 58 7.21 -10.19 -16.79
N ASN A 59 7.23 -8.93 -16.39
CA ASN A 59 7.64 -7.84 -17.27
C ASN A 59 9.16 -7.64 -17.18
N PRO A 60 9.93 -7.82 -18.27
CA PRO A 60 11.38 -7.62 -18.24
C PRO A 60 11.79 -6.18 -17.87
N ALA A 61 10.93 -5.17 -18.07
CA ALA A 61 11.19 -3.81 -17.62
C ALA A 61 11.30 -3.71 -16.09
N TYR A 62 10.51 -4.51 -15.35
CA TYR A 62 10.49 -4.50 -13.89
C TYR A 62 11.67 -5.24 -13.27
N ALA A 63 12.43 -6.01 -14.06
CA ALA A 63 13.62 -6.72 -13.57
C ALA A 63 14.69 -5.79 -12.95
N ARG A 64 14.65 -4.49 -13.29
CA ARG A 64 15.56 -3.45 -12.78
C ARG A 64 15.07 -2.77 -11.49
N LEU A 65 13.79 -2.95 -11.12
CA LEU A 65 13.24 -2.34 -9.92
C LEU A 65 13.83 -2.99 -8.66
N PRO A 66 13.85 -2.26 -7.52
CA PRO A 66 14.16 -2.83 -6.21
C PRO A 66 13.39 -4.13 -5.97
N ARG A 67 14.12 -5.15 -5.51
CA ARG A 67 13.58 -6.48 -5.31
C ARG A 67 13.40 -6.78 -3.83
N TYR A 68 12.25 -7.32 -3.50
CA TYR A 68 11.85 -7.74 -2.17
C TYR A 68 11.50 -9.21 -2.16
N GLU A 69 11.80 -9.87 -1.05
CA GLU A 69 11.42 -11.26 -0.80
C GLU A 69 10.66 -11.34 0.52
N GLY A 70 9.70 -12.25 0.58
CA GLY A 70 8.96 -12.49 1.81
C GLY A 70 7.67 -13.27 1.56
N THR A 71 6.60 -12.89 2.26
CA THR A 71 5.34 -13.63 2.23
C THR A 71 4.11 -12.74 2.12
N LEU A 72 3.05 -13.27 1.48
CA LEU A 72 1.68 -12.75 1.51
C LEU A 72 0.75 -13.86 2.01
N GLY A 73 0.08 -13.65 3.15
CA GLY A 73 -0.72 -14.69 3.80
C GLY A 73 0.06 -15.97 4.09
N GLY A 74 1.38 -15.85 4.34
CA GLY A 74 2.29 -16.99 4.52
C GLY A 74 2.76 -17.66 3.22
N ARG A 75 2.25 -17.27 2.05
CA ARG A 75 2.72 -17.79 0.75
C ARG A 75 3.99 -17.05 0.31
N PRO A 76 5.02 -17.76 -0.18
CA PRO A 76 6.28 -17.13 -0.57
C PRO A 76 6.12 -16.32 -1.86
N ILE A 77 6.58 -15.07 -1.83
CA ILE A 77 6.50 -14.13 -2.96
C ILE A 77 7.81 -13.37 -3.19
N VAL A 78 8.00 -12.92 -4.41
CA VAL A 78 9.01 -11.93 -4.80
C VAL A 78 8.29 -10.72 -5.34
N VAL A 79 8.62 -9.53 -4.83
CA VAL A 79 8.07 -8.27 -5.32
C VAL A 79 9.17 -7.45 -5.95
N ARG A 80 8.89 -6.85 -7.11
CA ARG A 80 9.73 -5.86 -7.75
C ARG A 80 8.95 -4.56 -7.76
N LEU A 81 9.33 -3.61 -6.93
CA LEU A 81 8.56 -2.38 -6.70
C LEU A 81 9.50 -1.19 -6.67
N GLY A 82 9.20 -0.17 -7.48
CA GLY A 82 10.00 1.05 -7.55
C GLY A 82 9.16 2.27 -7.92
N PRO A 83 9.76 3.46 -7.91
CA PRO A 83 9.05 4.68 -8.26
C PRO A 83 8.63 4.67 -9.73
N LYS A 84 7.45 5.23 -10.02
CA LYS A 84 7.04 5.57 -11.39
C LYS A 84 7.96 6.68 -11.93
N THR A 85 8.17 6.70 -13.25
CA THR A 85 9.09 7.63 -13.92
C THR A 85 8.45 8.96 -14.31
N ASP A 86 7.15 8.95 -14.61
CA ASP A 86 6.46 10.07 -15.27
C ASP A 86 5.47 10.79 -14.35
N GLU A 87 5.08 10.14 -13.25
CA GLU A 87 4.15 10.66 -12.24
C GLU A 87 4.58 10.19 -10.84
N PRO A 88 4.12 10.85 -9.77
CA PRO A 88 4.28 10.34 -8.42
C PRO A 88 3.68 8.94 -8.27
N GLY A 89 4.29 8.12 -7.42
CA GLY A 89 3.79 6.81 -7.04
C GLY A 89 4.81 5.71 -7.28
N VAL A 90 4.37 4.49 -7.05
CA VAL A 90 5.14 3.26 -7.25
C VAL A 90 4.45 2.35 -8.26
N HIS A 91 5.26 1.52 -8.93
CA HIS A 91 4.79 0.46 -9.79
C HIS A 91 5.64 -0.79 -9.63
N GLY A 92 5.12 -1.91 -10.12
CA GLY A 92 5.83 -3.16 -10.02
C GLY A 92 5.02 -4.39 -10.36
N GLU A 93 5.55 -5.51 -9.90
CA GLU A 93 4.91 -6.81 -9.96
C GLU A 93 5.21 -7.63 -8.70
N CYS A 94 4.27 -8.50 -8.33
CA CYS A 94 4.47 -9.56 -7.36
C CYS A 94 4.41 -10.90 -8.09
N GLN A 95 5.37 -11.78 -7.82
CA GLN A 95 5.39 -13.15 -8.30
C GLN A 95 5.25 -14.12 -7.14
N TYR A 96 4.27 -15.01 -7.24
CA TYR A 96 4.13 -16.14 -6.33
C TYR A 96 5.14 -17.22 -6.68
N LEU A 97 5.99 -17.60 -5.72
CA LEU A 97 7.09 -18.55 -5.98
C LEU A 97 6.63 -20.01 -6.10
N ASP A 98 5.47 -20.33 -5.55
CA ASP A 98 4.87 -21.67 -5.62
C ASP A 98 4.31 -22.01 -7.02
N THR A 99 3.78 -21.01 -7.72
CA THR A 99 3.00 -21.16 -8.95
C THR A 99 3.61 -20.42 -10.14
N GLY A 100 4.50 -19.45 -9.88
CA GLY A 100 5.02 -18.54 -10.88
C GLY A 100 4.03 -17.46 -11.33
N ALA A 101 2.81 -17.44 -10.77
CA ALA A 101 1.77 -16.48 -11.11
C ALA A 101 2.24 -15.05 -10.80
N VAL A 102 1.88 -14.10 -11.68
CA VAL A 102 2.27 -12.70 -11.60
C VAL A 102 1.04 -11.84 -11.43
N VAL A 103 1.13 -10.84 -10.55
CA VAL A 103 0.15 -9.76 -10.40
C VAL A 103 0.86 -8.42 -10.55
N LEU A 104 0.22 -7.47 -11.21
CA LEU A 104 0.68 -6.09 -11.31
C LEU A 104 0.36 -5.34 -10.04
N LEU A 105 1.27 -4.44 -9.67
CA LEU A 105 1.14 -3.55 -8.52
C LEU A 105 1.32 -2.10 -8.98
N ALA A 106 0.41 -1.22 -8.59
CA ALA A 106 0.55 0.22 -8.79
C ALA A 106 -0.09 0.96 -7.63
N GLY A 107 0.48 2.10 -7.23
CA GLY A 107 -0.14 2.91 -6.19
C GLY A 107 0.73 4.06 -5.75
N ASP A 108 0.47 4.55 -4.55
CA ASP A 108 1.08 5.74 -3.99
C ASP A 108 1.98 5.41 -2.80
N ARG A 109 3.02 6.22 -2.64
CA ARG A 109 3.88 6.21 -1.48
C ARG A 109 4.08 7.62 -0.97
N ASP A 110 3.76 7.84 0.30
CA ASP A 110 4.05 9.08 1.01
C ASP A 110 4.90 8.79 2.25
N GLY A 111 6.17 9.22 2.19
CA GLY A 111 7.17 8.91 3.20
C GLY A 111 7.34 7.40 3.41
N ASP A 112 6.92 6.92 4.57
CA ASP A 112 6.92 5.51 4.93
C ASP A 112 5.59 4.81 4.68
N THR A 113 4.50 5.50 4.34
CA THR A 113 3.18 4.91 4.09
C THR A 113 3.04 4.49 2.62
N LEU A 114 2.32 3.39 2.39
CA LEU A 114 2.12 2.77 1.08
C LEU A 114 0.66 2.35 0.90
N GLU A 115 0.10 2.68 -0.26
CA GLU A 115 -1.18 2.15 -0.74
C GLU A 115 -0.97 1.60 -2.17
N ILE A 116 -1.37 0.36 -2.43
CA ILE A 116 -1.20 -0.30 -3.74
C ILE A 116 -2.51 -0.95 -4.16
N GLU A 117 -2.85 -0.82 -5.43
CA GLU A 117 -3.83 -1.64 -6.13
C GLU A 117 -3.13 -2.82 -6.82
N GLU A 118 -3.74 -4.00 -6.71
CA GLU A 118 -3.30 -5.26 -7.30
C GLU A 118 -4.20 -5.63 -8.48
N SER A 119 -3.61 -6.15 -9.56
CA SER A 119 -4.36 -6.69 -10.70
C SER A 119 -3.71 -7.95 -11.24
N ASP A 120 -4.50 -8.99 -11.51
CA ASP A 120 -4.03 -10.27 -12.08
C ASP A 120 -4.22 -10.39 -13.60
N ASP A 121 -4.84 -9.38 -14.22
CA ASP A 121 -5.09 -9.29 -15.66
C ASP A 121 -4.67 -7.95 -16.29
N GLY A 122 -4.26 -6.99 -15.46
CA GLY A 122 -3.87 -5.63 -15.85
C GLY A 122 -5.04 -4.70 -16.19
N THR A 123 -6.27 -5.12 -15.91
CA THR A 123 -7.49 -4.36 -16.19
C THR A 123 -8.36 -4.18 -14.95
N ASN A 124 -8.54 -5.23 -14.16
CA ASN A 124 -9.41 -5.23 -12.99
C ASN A 124 -8.58 -5.21 -11.71
N ILE A 125 -9.04 -4.42 -10.73
CA ILE A 125 -8.46 -4.42 -9.39
C ILE A 125 -8.97 -5.65 -8.65
N THR A 126 -8.06 -6.50 -8.20
CA THR A 126 -8.34 -7.75 -7.48
C THR A 126 -7.98 -7.68 -6.00
N GLY A 127 -7.22 -6.66 -5.61
CA GLY A 127 -6.85 -6.43 -4.21
C GLY A 127 -6.24 -5.06 -3.98
N VAL A 128 -6.12 -4.72 -2.70
CA VAL A 128 -5.51 -3.48 -2.22
C VAL A 128 -4.53 -3.81 -1.11
N TRP A 129 -3.35 -3.21 -1.11
CA TRP A 129 -2.35 -3.38 -0.05
C TRP A 129 -2.20 -2.03 0.67
N ILE A 130 -2.35 -2.03 1.99
CA ILE A 130 -2.14 -0.84 2.83
C ILE A 130 -1.04 -1.16 3.84
N GLY A 131 0.03 -0.36 3.86
CA GLY A 131 1.18 -0.70 4.69
C GLY A 131 2.19 0.41 4.88
N ARG A 132 3.33 0.04 5.46
CA ARG A 132 4.44 0.94 5.75
C ARG A 132 5.80 0.31 5.54
N PHE A 133 6.76 1.13 5.13
CA PHE A 133 8.18 0.79 5.13
C PHE A 133 8.81 1.08 6.48
N ASP A 134 9.63 0.16 6.98
CA ASP A 134 10.48 0.41 8.14
C ASP A 134 11.79 1.13 7.73
N PRO A 135 12.59 1.62 8.71
CA PRO A 135 13.86 2.31 8.42
C PRO A 135 14.93 1.43 7.75
N SER A 136 14.83 0.10 7.82
CA SER A 136 15.69 -0.83 7.08
C SER A 136 15.24 -1.03 5.63
N GLY A 137 14.06 -0.50 5.28
CA GLY A 137 13.43 -0.61 3.98
C GLY A 137 12.55 -1.83 3.81
N GLY A 138 12.30 -2.61 4.87
CA GLY A 138 11.29 -3.68 4.86
C GLY A 138 9.88 -3.12 4.71
N LEU A 139 8.98 -3.85 4.05
CA LEU A 139 7.57 -3.49 3.92
C LEU A 139 6.71 -4.44 4.75
N SER A 140 5.87 -3.89 5.63
CA SER A 140 4.77 -4.59 6.27
C SER A 140 3.44 -3.98 5.81
N ALA A 141 2.52 -4.79 5.30
CA ALA A 141 1.22 -4.34 4.80
C ALA A 141 0.12 -5.37 5.05
N ASP A 142 -1.13 -4.96 4.92
CA ASP A 142 -2.28 -5.86 4.80
C ASP A 142 -2.78 -5.83 3.35
N ARG A 143 -2.79 -6.99 2.68
CA ARG A 143 -3.43 -7.19 1.39
C ARG A 143 -4.87 -7.63 1.61
N MET A 144 -5.82 -6.88 1.07
CA MET A 144 -7.25 -7.18 1.12
C MET A 144 -7.79 -7.43 -0.29
N ASN A 145 -8.99 -7.99 -0.39
CA ASN A 145 -9.76 -8.03 -1.64
C ASN A 145 -10.12 -6.60 -2.11
N ALA A 146 -10.60 -6.46 -3.35
CA ALA A 146 -10.97 -5.16 -3.91
C ALA A 146 -12.08 -4.43 -3.12
N ASP A 147 -12.96 -5.18 -2.45
CA ASP A 147 -13.97 -4.67 -1.51
C ASP A 147 -13.43 -4.45 -0.09
N GLN A 148 -12.11 -4.56 0.08
CA GLN A 148 -11.36 -4.43 1.34
C GLN A 148 -11.68 -5.50 2.39
N SER A 149 -12.29 -6.62 1.99
CA SER A 149 -12.47 -7.80 2.83
C SER A 149 -11.19 -8.68 2.91
N ASP A 150 -11.20 -9.63 3.85
CA ASP A 150 -10.21 -10.70 3.99
C ASP A 150 -8.74 -10.25 4.00
N PRO A 151 -8.31 -9.47 5.00
CA PRO A 151 -6.93 -9.01 5.10
C PRO A 151 -5.97 -10.19 5.30
N LEU A 152 -4.90 -10.18 4.51
CA LEU A 152 -3.77 -11.10 4.59
C LEU A 152 -2.48 -10.31 4.83
N PRO A 153 -1.64 -10.72 5.80
CA PRO A 153 -0.41 -10.00 6.09
C PRO A 153 0.60 -10.16 4.95
N VAL A 154 1.25 -9.06 4.59
CA VAL A 154 2.39 -8.98 3.69
C VAL A 154 3.60 -8.56 4.50
N VAL A 155 4.66 -9.35 4.44
CA VAL A 155 5.96 -9.03 5.07
C VAL A 155 7.04 -9.25 4.06
N LEU A 156 7.80 -8.19 3.74
CA LEU A 156 8.80 -8.16 2.69
C LEU A 156 10.09 -7.52 3.16
N HIS A 157 11.21 -8.08 2.74
CA HIS A 157 12.55 -7.57 3.02
C HIS A 157 13.30 -7.25 1.72
N PRO A 158 14.07 -6.14 1.66
CA PRO A 158 14.90 -5.87 0.51
C PRO A 158 15.92 -6.99 0.27
N SER A 159 16.09 -7.36 -0.98
CA SER A 159 17.06 -8.37 -1.42
C SER A 159 18.14 -7.70 -2.29
N GLY A 160 19.39 -8.11 -2.13
CA GLY A 160 20.51 -7.60 -2.94
C GLY A 160 20.97 -6.16 -2.63
N GLY A 161 20.69 -5.63 -1.43
CA GLY A 161 21.16 -4.31 -0.98
C GLY A 161 20.36 -3.11 -1.52
N ALA A 162 19.19 -3.36 -2.12
CA ALA A 162 18.31 -2.29 -2.56
C ALA A 162 17.73 -1.52 -1.35
N SER A 163 17.73 -0.19 -1.41
CA SER A 163 17.03 0.66 -0.44
C SER A 163 15.57 0.86 -0.87
N ALA A 164 14.68 1.12 0.09
CA ALA A 164 13.26 1.30 -0.20
C ALA A 164 12.98 2.46 -1.17
N PRO A 165 11.99 2.35 -2.08
CA PRO A 165 11.74 3.35 -3.11
C PRO A 165 11.34 4.68 -2.49
N GLN A 166 12.18 5.69 -2.65
CA GLN A 166 11.90 7.03 -2.14
C GLN A 166 11.32 7.84 -3.31
N HIS A 167 10.26 8.61 -3.07
CA HIS A 167 9.95 9.67 -4.02
C HIS A 167 11.13 10.65 -4.01
N ALA A 168 11.69 10.92 -5.18
CA ALA A 168 12.45 12.16 -5.34
C ALA A 168 11.44 13.27 -5.13
N ALA A 169 11.51 13.96 -3.98
CA ALA A 169 10.76 15.18 -3.78
C ALA A 169 11.01 16.05 -5.01
N ALA A 170 9.95 16.38 -5.75
CA ALA A 170 10.06 17.32 -6.84
C ALA A 170 10.73 18.56 -6.27
N ALA A 171 11.98 18.82 -6.68
CA ALA A 171 12.63 20.08 -6.43
C ALA A 171 11.78 21.09 -7.19
N GLN A 172 10.87 21.73 -6.47
CA GLN A 172 10.10 22.84 -6.98
C GLN A 172 11.12 23.85 -7.49
N PRO A 173 11.17 24.18 -8.79
CA PRO A 173 12.03 25.24 -9.24
C PRO A 173 11.52 26.50 -8.56
N ALA A 174 12.28 27.01 -7.59
CA ALA A 174 12.12 28.38 -7.18
C ALA A 174 12.35 29.19 -8.46
N SER A 175 11.31 29.88 -8.91
CA SER A 175 11.37 30.85 -10.00
C SER A 175 12.37 31.95 -9.61
N ALA A 176 13.65 31.71 -9.84
CA ALA A 176 14.69 32.71 -9.78
C ALA A 176 14.45 33.62 -10.99
N GLY A 177 13.71 34.71 -10.75
CA GLY A 177 13.59 35.82 -11.68
C GLY A 177 14.98 36.26 -12.12
N ALA A 178 15.12 36.39 -13.43
CA ALA A 178 16.34 36.79 -14.11
C ALA A 178 16.85 38.15 -13.60
N ALA A 179 18.14 38.20 -13.25
CA ALA A 179 18.93 39.42 -13.33
C ALA A 179 20.29 39.04 -13.95
N ALA A 180 20.48 39.45 -15.20
CA ALA A 180 21.73 39.38 -15.95
C ALA A 180 22.68 40.53 -15.52
N PRO A 181 23.96 40.52 -15.93
CA PRO A 181 25.10 40.89 -15.09
C PRO A 181 25.57 42.34 -15.27
N GLN A 182 26.23 42.89 -14.24
CA GLN A 182 27.12 44.05 -14.41
C GLN A 182 28.47 43.78 -13.75
N ALA A 183 29.50 43.74 -14.60
CA ALA A 183 30.90 43.77 -14.23
C ALA A 183 31.38 45.23 -14.15
N GLY A 184 32.24 45.51 -13.17
CA GLY A 184 33.15 46.65 -13.17
C GLY A 184 32.91 47.68 -12.06
N ALA A 185 33.79 47.67 -11.05
CA ALA A 185 34.68 48.79 -10.73
C ALA A 185 35.18 48.72 -9.27
N HIS A 186 36.47 48.42 -9.15
CA HIS A 186 37.45 48.92 -8.18
C HIS A 186 36.97 49.63 -6.90
N GLY A 187 37.32 49.04 -5.76
CA GLY A 187 37.33 49.72 -4.46
C GLY A 187 38.39 49.09 -3.55
N GLN A 188 39.64 49.52 -3.69
CA GLN A 188 40.71 49.24 -2.71
C GLN A 188 40.34 49.92 -1.39
N SER A 189 40.01 49.13 -0.37
CA SER A 189 39.89 49.62 1.00
C SER A 189 41.30 49.73 1.59
N VAL A 190 41.79 50.96 1.65
CA VAL A 190 42.94 51.39 2.46
C VAL A 190 42.39 52.16 3.64
N GLY A 191 42.74 51.74 4.85
CA GLY A 191 42.66 52.60 6.05
C GLY A 191 41.62 52.23 7.10
N GLY A 192 42.06 51.41 8.06
CA GLY A 192 41.51 51.34 9.42
C GLY A 192 40.31 50.39 9.56
N VAL A 193 40.38 49.25 10.24
CA VAL A 193 41.10 48.95 11.49
C VAL A 193 41.35 47.44 11.52
N SER A 194 42.60 47.02 11.73
CA SER A 194 42.97 45.62 11.99
C SER A 194 43.13 45.43 13.49
N ASN A 195 42.45 44.43 14.06
CA ASN A 195 42.61 44.05 15.46
C ASN A 195 43.75 43.02 15.58
N VAL A 196 44.94 43.46 15.97
CA VAL A 196 45.99 42.60 16.56
C VAL A 196 46.57 43.30 17.79
N ARG A 197 46.47 42.60 18.93
CA ARG A 197 47.13 42.90 20.22
C ARG A 197 48.55 42.37 20.21
N THR A 198 49.52 43.12 20.72
CA THR A 198 50.75 42.61 21.38
C THR A 198 51.27 43.68 22.37
N ALA A 199 51.79 43.19 23.51
CA ALA A 199 52.26 43.80 24.77
C ALA A 199 53.14 45.08 24.67
N GLU A 200 53.32 45.93 25.70
CA GLU A 200 53.25 45.82 27.18
C GLU A 200 52.38 46.89 27.86
#